data_AF-A0A534QLA7-F1
#
_entry.id   AF-A0A534QLA7-F1
#
_cell.length_a   1.000
_cell.length_b   1.000
_cell.length_c   1.000
_cell.angle_alpha   90.00
_cell.angle_beta   90.00
_cell.angle_gamma   90.00
#
_symmetry.space_group_name_H-M   'P 1'
#
loop_
_entity.id
_entity.type
_entity.pdbx_description
1 polymer ?
#
loop_
_entity_poly.entity_id
_entity_poly.type
_entity_poly.pdbx_seq_one_letter_code
_entity_poly.pdbx_strand_id
1 'polypeptide(L)'
;MRTAIIAVLGVHLLSGAARAGDATGAFAPYEDVLEVLADLTWHLKDDTYRFAPPKDPTGHDLFRLSLQRLENWEKRYPGRLRDVTTFGRAEALEHLGEYAKAADLYAQVAKLPSPLADHAHEDVDRARVFADTAALPEDAADLDAALAALRRKLEAWGRIVERYAGTPYE
;
A
#
# COMPACT_ATOMS: atom_id res chain seq x y z
N MET A 1 -63.47 -49.03 -10.98
CA MET A 1 -62.69 -48.40 -12.07
C MET A 1 -62.97 -46.91 -12.06
N ARG A 2 -61.91 -46.09 -12.08
CA ARG A 2 -61.90 -44.62 -12.31
C ARG A 2 -62.60 -43.80 -11.21
N THR A 3 -62.07 -42.72 -10.63
CA THR A 3 -60.92 -41.86 -10.89
C THR A 3 -60.87 -40.94 -9.65
N ALA A 4 -59.80 -40.97 -8.87
CA ALA A 4 -59.53 -39.96 -7.85
C ALA A 4 -58.02 -39.72 -7.77
N ILE A 5 -57.43 -39.37 -8.92
CA ILE A 5 -56.04 -38.93 -9.06
C ILE A 5 -56.08 -37.41 -9.28
N ILE A 6 -56.63 -36.63 -8.35
CA ILE A 6 -56.51 -35.16 -8.40
C ILE A 6 -56.59 -34.63 -6.96
N ALA A 7 -55.52 -34.74 -6.17
CA ALA A 7 -55.39 -33.95 -4.93
C ALA A 7 -53.98 -33.93 -4.32
N VAL A 8 -52.89 -34.13 -5.08
CA VAL A 8 -51.52 -34.01 -4.50
C VAL A 8 -50.59 -33.07 -5.28
N LEU A 9 -50.92 -32.67 -6.51
CA LEU A 9 -50.19 -31.61 -7.22
C LEU A 9 -50.73 -30.23 -6.82
N GLY A 10 -50.42 -29.75 -5.61
CA GLY A 10 -50.87 -28.42 -5.17
C GLY A 10 -50.00 -27.73 -4.12
N VAL A 11 -48.88 -28.33 -3.68
CA VAL A 11 -48.08 -27.79 -2.56
C VAL A 11 -46.58 -27.69 -2.90
N HIS A 12 -46.24 -27.28 -4.13
CA HIS A 12 -44.85 -26.98 -4.49
C HIS A 12 -44.63 -25.57 -5.09
N LEU A 13 -45.65 -24.71 -5.12
CA LEU A 13 -45.54 -23.35 -5.65
C LEU A 13 -45.30 -22.26 -4.60
N LEU A 14 -45.01 -22.63 -3.35
CA LEU A 14 -44.70 -21.69 -2.27
C LEU A 14 -43.31 -21.90 -1.65
N SER A 15 -42.38 -22.53 -2.40
CA SER A 15 -40.96 -22.28 -2.15
C SER A 15 -40.70 -20.84 -2.56
N GLY A 16 -40.96 -19.90 -1.66
CA GLY A 16 -40.51 -18.53 -1.81
C GLY A 16 -39.04 -18.60 -2.19
N ALA A 17 -38.67 -17.96 -3.29
CA ALA A 17 -37.28 -17.85 -3.67
C ALA A 17 -36.51 -17.46 -2.41
N ALA A 18 -35.59 -18.32 -1.97
CA ALA A 18 -34.66 -17.94 -0.94
C ALA A 18 -34.13 -16.59 -1.37
N ARG A 19 -34.34 -15.55 -0.54
CA ARG A 19 -33.72 -14.25 -0.79
C ARG A 19 -32.27 -14.59 -1.12
N ALA A 20 -31.78 -14.13 -2.26
CA ALA A 20 -30.37 -14.13 -2.52
C ALA A 20 -29.76 -13.27 -1.41
N GLY A 21 -29.43 -13.91 -0.28
CA GLY A 21 -28.60 -13.31 0.75
C GLY A 21 -27.30 -13.03 0.04
N ASP A 22 -26.93 -11.74 0.03
CA ASP A 22 -25.72 -11.16 -0.56
C ASP A 22 -24.77 -12.21 -1.17
N ALA A 23 -25.03 -12.60 -2.42
CA ALA A 23 -24.01 -13.27 -3.23
C ALA A 23 -22.83 -12.32 -3.51
N THR A 24 -23.01 -11.03 -3.19
CA THR A 24 -21.95 -10.05 -3.03
C THR A 24 -21.04 -10.36 -1.86
N GLY A 25 -21.36 -11.24 -0.90
CA GLY A 25 -20.45 -11.61 0.20
C GLY A 25 -19.13 -12.25 -0.27
N ALA A 26 -19.15 -12.94 -1.41
CA ALA A 26 -17.95 -13.45 -2.06
C ALA A 26 -17.13 -12.36 -2.79
N PHE A 27 -17.74 -11.20 -3.03
CA PHE A 27 -17.14 -10.00 -3.62
C PHE A 27 -17.03 -8.83 -2.63
N ALA A 28 -17.51 -9.02 -1.41
CA ALA A 28 -17.35 -8.09 -0.31
C ALA A 28 -15.88 -8.23 0.02
N PRO A 29 -15.09 -7.15 -0.03
CA PRO A 29 -13.69 -7.23 0.31
C PRO A 29 -13.61 -7.74 1.75
N TYR A 30 -13.33 -9.03 1.94
CA TYR A 30 -12.46 -9.40 3.01
C TYR A 30 -11.14 -8.78 2.58
N GLU A 31 -10.89 -7.53 2.98
CA GLU A 31 -9.53 -6.99 2.94
C GLU A 31 -8.75 -7.86 3.93
N ASP A 32 -8.31 -9.03 3.48
CA ASP A 32 -7.36 -9.82 4.24
C ASP A 32 -6.06 -9.02 4.21
N VAL A 33 -5.71 -8.49 5.38
CA VAL A 33 -4.47 -7.73 5.54
C VAL A 33 -3.26 -8.55 5.06
N LEU A 34 -3.31 -9.88 5.14
CA LEU A 34 -2.25 -10.74 4.63
C LEU A 34 -2.15 -10.70 3.11
N GLU A 35 -3.26 -10.65 2.39
CA GLU A 35 -3.27 -10.52 0.93
C GLU A 35 -2.69 -9.16 0.52
N VAL A 36 -3.13 -8.09 1.20
CA VAL A 36 -2.61 -6.73 0.95
C VAL A 36 -1.10 -6.64 1.19
N LEU A 37 -0.63 -7.23 2.29
CA LEU A 37 0.79 -7.24 2.63
C LEU A 37 1.60 -8.14 1.70
N ALA A 38 1.04 -9.27 1.24
CA ALA A 38 1.70 -10.17 0.30
C ALA A 38 1.91 -9.48 -1.05
N ASP A 39 0.87 -8.83 -1.59
CA ASP A 39 0.96 -8.06 -2.83
C ASP A 39 1.99 -6.93 -2.70
N LEU A 40 1.91 -6.16 -1.61
CA LEU A 40 2.88 -5.09 -1.34
C LEU A 40 4.32 -5.65 -1.32
N THR A 41 4.58 -6.65 -0.48
CA THR A 41 5.92 -7.21 -0.25
C THR A 41 6.53 -7.79 -1.53
N TRP A 42 5.71 -8.41 -2.39
CA TRP A 42 6.15 -8.95 -3.67
C TRP A 42 6.75 -7.87 -4.57
N HIS A 43 6.17 -6.68 -4.53
CA HIS A 43 6.50 -5.57 -5.42
C HIS A 43 7.49 -4.55 -4.82
N LEU A 44 7.87 -4.67 -3.55
CA LEU A 44 8.83 -3.74 -2.91
C LEU A 44 10.21 -3.71 -3.59
N LYS A 45 10.57 -4.76 -4.33
CA LYS A 45 11.86 -4.87 -5.01
C LYS A 45 11.79 -4.57 -6.50
N ASP A 46 10.64 -4.11 -6.98
CA ASP A 46 10.48 -3.74 -8.37
C ASP A 46 11.24 -2.44 -8.66
N ASP A 47 11.99 -2.44 -9.77
CA ASP A 47 12.65 -1.25 -10.30
C ASP A 47 11.62 -0.35 -10.99
N THR A 48 10.96 0.50 -10.19
CA THR A 48 9.96 1.46 -10.65
C THR A 48 10.55 2.66 -11.40
N TYR A 49 11.88 2.79 -11.43
CA TYR A 49 12.56 3.80 -12.25
C TYR A 49 12.65 3.34 -13.71
N ARG A 50 13.00 2.08 -13.95
CA ARG A 50 13.12 1.51 -15.30
C ARG A 50 11.81 0.95 -15.84
N PHE A 51 10.91 0.49 -14.97
CA PHE A 51 9.64 -0.12 -15.35
C PHE A 51 8.46 0.64 -14.76
N ALA A 52 7.31 0.54 -15.42
CA ALA A 52 6.10 1.18 -14.92
C ALA A 52 5.72 0.60 -13.54
N PRO A 53 5.19 1.41 -12.61
CA PRO A 53 4.72 0.91 -11.32
C PRO A 53 3.73 -0.25 -11.50
N PRO A 54 3.79 -1.26 -10.63
CA PRO A 54 2.90 -2.42 -10.69
C PRO A 54 1.46 -1.96 -10.55
N LYS A 55 0.58 -2.64 -11.30
CA LYS A 55 -0.85 -2.36 -11.32
C LYS A 55 -1.62 -3.59 -10.89
N ASP A 56 -2.70 -3.36 -10.17
CA ASP A 56 -3.66 -4.42 -9.88
C ASP A 56 -4.39 -4.86 -11.18
N PRO A 57 -5.18 -5.95 -11.15
CA PRO A 57 -5.97 -6.39 -12.30
C PRO A 57 -6.97 -5.36 -12.85
N THR A 58 -7.29 -4.32 -12.08
CA THR A 58 -8.19 -3.22 -12.48
C THR A 58 -7.44 -2.02 -13.07
N GLY A 59 -6.10 -2.05 -13.09
CA GLY A 59 -5.23 -1.02 -13.64
C GLY A 59 -4.87 0.09 -12.65
N HIS A 60 -5.22 -0.05 -11.38
CA HIS A 60 -4.84 0.90 -10.33
C HIS A 60 -3.40 0.66 -9.87
N ASP A 61 -2.73 1.75 -9.50
CA ASP A 61 -1.40 1.71 -8.87
C ASP A 61 -1.44 0.87 -7.59
N LEU A 62 -0.62 -0.19 -7.55
CA LEU A 62 -0.67 -1.17 -6.47
C LEU A 62 -0.26 -0.56 -5.13
N PHE A 63 0.77 0.30 -5.07
CA PHE A 63 1.21 0.92 -3.83
C PHE A 63 0.13 1.85 -3.26
N ARG A 64 -0.53 2.64 -4.12
CA ARG A 64 -1.65 3.50 -3.71
C ARG A 64 -2.84 2.68 -3.21
N LEU A 65 -3.16 1.59 -3.88
CA LEU A 65 -4.25 0.70 -3.48
C LEU A 65 -3.95 0.01 -2.14
N SER A 66 -2.73 -0.50 -1.95
CA SER A 66 -2.28 -1.10 -0.70
C SER A 66 -2.32 -0.11 0.46
N LEU A 67 -1.85 1.12 0.27
CA LEU A 67 -1.95 2.20 1.26
C LEU A 67 -3.41 2.43 1.67
N GLN A 68 -4.32 2.58 0.70
CA GLN A 68 -5.74 2.80 0.98
C GLN A 68 -6.38 1.63 1.74
N ARG A 69 -6.07 0.38 1.36
CA ARG A 69 -6.57 -0.82 2.04
C ARG A 69 -6.05 -0.93 3.47
N LEU A 70 -4.79 -0.61 3.73
CA LEU A 70 -4.23 -0.59 5.08
C LEU A 70 -4.83 0.53 5.94
N GLU A 71 -5.13 1.70 5.36
CA GLU A 71 -5.85 2.77 6.05
C GLU A 71 -7.30 2.38 6.39
N ASN A 72 -7.98 1.69 5.46
CA ASN A 72 -9.33 1.17 5.68
C ASN A 72 -9.33 0.09 6.78
N TRP A 73 -8.34 -0.79 6.78
CA TRP A 73 -8.13 -1.78 7.84
C TRP A 73 -8.01 -1.12 9.21
N GLU A 74 -7.18 -0.08 9.35
CA GLU A 74 -7.01 0.64 10.62
C GLU A 74 -8.31 1.33 11.06
N LYS A 75 -9.09 1.90 10.12
CA LYS A 75 -10.41 2.46 10.44
C LYS A 75 -11.39 1.40 10.93
N ARG A 76 -11.35 0.19 10.36
CA ARG A 76 -12.26 -0.91 10.67
C ARG A 76 -11.87 -1.64 11.95
N TYR A 77 -10.57 -1.82 12.20
CA TYR A 77 -10.01 -2.54 13.34
C TYR A 77 -8.92 -1.70 14.02
N PRO A 78 -9.27 -0.61 14.72
CA PRO A 78 -8.29 0.32 15.28
C PRO A 78 -7.27 -0.36 16.19
N GLY A 79 -5.98 -0.11 15.94
CA GLY A 79 -4.86 -0.63 16.69
C GLY A 79 -4.55 -2.13 16.49
N ARG A 80 -5.35 -2.85 15.69
CA ARG A 80 -5.10 -4.27 15.43
C ARG A 80 -3.93 -4.43 14.47
N LEU A 81 -2.88 -5.13 14.91
CA LEU A 81 -1.63 -5.32 14.15
C LEU A 81 -1.00 -3.96 13.78
N ARG A 82 -1.07 -3.00 14.70
CA ARG A 82 -0.69 -1.61 14.44
C ARG A 82 0.75 -1.47 13.94
N ASP A 83 1.67 -2.26 14.46
CA ASP A 83 3.06 -2.30 14.00
C ASP A 83 3.12 -2.68 12.51
N VAL A 84 2.52 -3.80 12.14
CA VAL A 84 2.50 -4.31 10.76
C VAL A 84 1.80 -3.34 9.81
N THR A 85 0.60 -2.86 10.16
CA THR A 85 -0.17 -1.97 9.28
C THR A 85 0.47 -0.59 9.16
N THR A 86 1.16 -0.09 10.19
CA THR A 86 1.91 1.17 10.12
C THR A 86 3.18 1.01 9.29
N PHE A 87 3.88 -0.11 9.44
CA PHE A 87 5.08 -0.40 8.66
C PHE A 87 4.76 -0.55 7.16
N GLY A 88 3.78 -1.37 6.80
CA GLY A 88 3.38 -1.53 5.39
C GLY A 88 2.87 -0.24 4.74
N ARG A 89 2.23 0.66 5.51
CA ARG A 89 1.87 2.00 5.00
C ARG A 89 3.11 2.85 4.74
N ALA A 90 4.14 2.75 5.58
CA ALA A 90 5.40 3.46 5.40
C ALA A 90 6.09 2.99 4.11
N GLU A 91 6.19 1.67 3.90
CA GLU A 91 6.75 1.08 2.69
C GLU A 91 5.99 1.55 1.42
N ALA A 92 4.66 1.48 1.43
CA ALA A 92 3.85 1.96 0.32
C ALA A 92 4.06 3.46 0.04
N LEU A 93 4.23 4.29 1.08
CA LEU A 93 4.52 5.72 0.94
C LEU A 93 5.91 5.98 0.37
N GLU A 94 6.94 5.21 0.74
CA GLU A 94 8.27 5.33 0.12
C GLU A 94 8.20 5.10 -1.39
N HIS A 95 7.50 4.07 -1.83
CA HIS A 95 7.34 3.76 -3.26
C HIS A 95 6.49 4.79 -4.01
N LEU A 96 5.65 5.56 -3.30
CA LEU A 96 4.91 6.70 -3.87
C LEU A 96 5.70 8.01 -3.84
N GLY A 97 6.94 8.01 -3.33
CA GLY A 97 7.78 9.21 -3.20
C GLY A 97 7.41 10.12 -2.02
N GLU A 98 6.54 9.67 -1.14
CA GLU A 98 6.02 10.41 0.02
C GLU A 98 6.91 10.21 1.26
N TYR A 99 8.23 10.39 1.07
CA TYR A 99 9.27 10.00 2.02
C TYR A 99 9.13 10.63 3.41
N ALA A 100 8.66 11.88 3.50
CA ALA A 100 8.45 12.54 4.79
C ALA A 100 7.38 11.82 5.62
N LYS A 101 6.26 11.44 4.98
CA LYS A 101 5.18 10.70 5.64
C LYS A 101 5.64 9.28 6.00
N ALA A 102 6.40 8.63 5.13
CA ALA A 102 6.99 7.33 5.41
C ALA A 102 7.90 7.36 6.64
N ALA A 103 8.81 8.35 6.72
CA ALA A 103 9.69 8.56 7.87
C ALA A 103 8.92 8.71 9.19
N ASP A 104 7.81 9.46 9.18
CA ASP A 104 6.95 9.63 10.36
C ASP A 104 6.28 8.31 10.79
N LEU A 105 5.88 7.46 9.85
CA LEU A 105 5.29 6.16 10.14
C LEU A 105 6.35 5.16 10.65
N TYR A 106 7.52 5.06 10.01
CA TYR A 106 8.61 4.23 10.53
C TYR A 106 9.02 4.69 11.94
N ALA A 107 9.08 6.00 12.20
CA ALA A 107 9.41 6.52 13.52
C ALA A 107 8.36 6.19 14.59
N GLN A 108 7.12 5.90 14.20
CA GLN A 108 6.11 5.36 15.10
C GLN A 108 6.35 3.87 15.36
N VAL A 109 6.62 3.07 14.32
CA VAL A 109 6.88 1.63 14.46
C VAL A 109 8.13 1.35 15.29
N ALA A 110 9.19 2.12 15.10
CA ALA A 110 10.44 2.03 15.85
C ALA A 110 10.26 2.20 17.38
N LYS A 111 9.16 2.84 17.81
CA LYS A 111 8.83 3.03 19.24
C LYS A 111 7.94 1.93 19.82
N LEU A 112 7.45 1.01 18.99
CA LEU A 112 6.59 -0.08 19.42
C LEU A 112 7.43 -1.27 19.90
N PRO A 113 6.95 -2.06 20.87
CA PRO A 113 7.57 -3.33 21.24
C PRO A 113 7.27 -4.40 20.18
N SER A 114 7.84 -4.23 18.99
CA SER A 114 7.61 -5.05 17.79
C SER A 114 8.93 -5.60 17.24
N PRO A 115 8.95 -6.81 16.65
CA PRO A 115 10.08 -7.29 15.86
C PRO A 115 10.43 -6.39 14.67
N LEU A 116 9.50 -5.53 14.21
CA LEU A 116 9.73 -4.58 13.13
C LEU A 116 10.44 -3.30 13.59
N ALA A 117 10.66 -3.10 14.89
CA ALA A 117 11.23 -1.86 15.41
C ALA A 117 12.66 -1.62 14.91
N ASP A 118 13.50 -2.66 14.85
CA ASP A 118 14.88 -2.56 14.38
C ASP A 118 14.94 -2.18 12.89
N HIS A 119 14.13 -2.83 12.05
CA HIS A 119 13.97 -2.45 10.64
C HIS A 119 13.47 -1.02 10.48
N ALA A 120 12.44 -0.65 11.24
CA ALA A 120 11.89 0.71 11.20
C ALA A 120 12.92 1.75 11.61
N HIS A 121 13.84 1.46 12.54
CA HIS A 121 14.92 2.38 12.88
C HIS A 121 15.85 2.67 11.70
N GLU A 122 16.25 1.64 10.95
CA GLU A 122 17.07 1.80 9.74
C GLU A 122 16.32 2.56 8.65
N ASP A 123 15.03 2.24 8.48
CA ASP A 123 14.17 2.83 7.46
C ASP A 123 13.85 4.30 7.74
N VAL A 124 13.72 4.73 9.01
CA VAL A 124 13.56 6.16 9.38
C VAL A 124 14.68 7.00 8.81
N ASP A 125 15.93 6.58 9.03
CA ASP A 125 17.09 7.36 8.64
C ASP A 125 17.20 7.47 7.12
N ARG A 126 16.90 6.38 6.41
CA ARG A 126 16.82 6.38 4.94
C ARG A 126 15.71 7.30 4.44
N ALA A 127 14.48 7.13 4.92
CA ALA A 127 13.33 7.91 4.51
C ALA A 127 13.53 9.43 4.75
N ARG A 128 14.16 9.81 5.86
CA ARG A 128 14.50 11.22 6.15
C ARG A 128 15.50 11.79 5.15
N VAL A 129 16.56 11.06 4.84
CA VAL A 129 17.56 11.49 3.84
C VAL A 129 16.91 11.67 2.48
N PHE A 130 15.98 10.79 2.10
CA PHE A 130 15.24 10.90 0.85
C PHE A 130 14.28 12.10 0.87
N ALA A 131 13.58 12.32 1.98
CA ALA A 131 12.68 13.47 2.17
C ALA A 131 13.43 14.80 2.06
N ASP A 132 14.54 14.96 2.77
CA ASP A 132 15.36 16.18 2.76
C ASP A 132 15.89 16.47 1.35
N THR A 133 16.32 15.43 0.63
CA THR A 133 16.84 15.57 -0.73
C THR A 133 15.74 15.87 -1.74
N ALA A 134 14.58 15.22 -1.62
CA ALA A 134 13.40 15.50 -2.44
C ALA A 134 12.88 16.93 -2.25
N ALA A 135 13.02 17.49 -1.05
CA ALA A 135 12.60 18.86 -0.72
C ALA A 135 13.58 19.95 -1.20
N LEU A 136 14.75 19.60 -1.74
CA LEU A 136 15.66 20.59 -2.31
C LEU A 136 15.00 21.35 -3.47
N PRO A 137 15.24 22.66 -3.59
CA PRO A 137 14.60 23.50 -4.60
C PRO A 137 15.01 23.11 -6.02
N GLU A 138 14.07 23.25 -6.94
CA GLU A 138 14.26 23.04 -8.38
C GLU A 138 14.09 24.34 -9.18
N ASP A 139 13.39 25.31 -8.59
CA ASP A 139 13.08 26.60 -9.16
C ASP A 139 13.89 27.73 -8.50
N ALA A 140 14.03 28.83 -9.24
CA ALA A 140 14.63 30.06 -8.76
C ALA A 140 14.16 31.25 -9.61
N ALA A 141 14.52 32.47 -9.18
CA ALA A 141 14.11 33.71 -9.84
C ALA A 141 14.66 33.88 -11.27
N ASP A 142 15.78 33.24 -11.59
CA ASP A 142 16.40 33.25 -12.90
C ASP A 142 16.97 31.87 -13.29
N LEU A 143 17.33 31.74 -14.58
CA LEU A 143 17.79 30.48 -15.16
C LEU A 143 19.09 29.97 -14.53
N ASP A 144 20.05 30.85 -14.24
CA ASP A 144 21.35 30.44 -13.69
C ASP A 144 21.18 29.92 -12.26
N ALA A 145 20.36 30.60 -11.46
CA ALA A 145 20.01 30.17 -10.12
C ALA A 145 19.22 28.86 -10.12
N ALA A 146 18.29 28.66 -11.07
CA ALA A 146 17.53 27.41 -11.20
C ALA A 146 18.44 26.25 -11.61
N LEU A 147 19.33 26.46 -12.59
CA LEU A 147 20.32 25.47 -12.98
C LEU A 147 21.26 25.10 -11.82
N ALA A 148 21.69 26.08 -11.02
CA ALA A 148 22.49 25.83 -9.83
C ALA A 148 21.72 25.04 -8.76
N ALA A 149 20.42 25.30 -8.58
CA ALA A 149 19.56 24.54 -7.66
C ALA A 149 19.41 23.08 -8.10
N LEU A 150 19.10 22.85 -9.39
CA LEU A 150 19.03 21.52 -9.98
C LEU A 150 20.35 20.75 -9.85
N ARG A 151 21.50 21.39 -10.08
CA ARG A 151 22.82 20.77 -9.90
C ARG A 151 23.05 20.32 -8.45
N ARG A 152 22.75 21.17 -7.46
CA ARG A 152 22.87 20.80 -6.05
C ARG A 152 21.98 19.62 -5.68
N LYS A 153 20.73 19.61 -6.19
CA LYS A 153 19.80 18.50 -5.98
C LYS A 153 20.30 17.21 -6.64
N LEU A 154 20.81 17.30 -7.87
CA LEU A 154 21.41 16.17 -8.57
C LEU A 154 22.63 15.60 -7.83
N GLU A 155 23.53 16.47 -7.34
CA GLU A 155 24.68 16.05 -6.53
C GLU A 155 24.24 15.39 -5.22
N ALA A 156 23.18 15.88 -4.58
CA ALA A 156 22.64 15.28 -3.37
C ALA A 156 22.08 13.87 -3.63
N TRP A 157 21.31 13.69 -4.71
CA TRP A 157 20.87 12.36 -5.15
C TRP A 157 22.04 11.46 -5.52
N GLY A 158 23.08 11.98 -6.19
CA GLY A 158 24.28 11.21 -6.54
C GLY A 158 24.96 10.60 -5.31
N ARG A 159 25.09 11.37 -4.22
CA ARG A 159 25.64 10.86 -2.95
C ARG A 159 24.77 9.76 -2.33
N ILE A 160 23.45 9.84 -2.47
CA ILE A 160 22.53 8.82 -2.00
C ILE A 160 22.69 7.53 -2.81
N VAL A 161 22.73 7.65 -4.14
CA VAL A 161 22.95 6.51 -5.04
C VAL A 161 24.26 5.81 -4.70
N GLU A 162 25.36 6.56 -4.52
CA GLU A 162 26.65 5.98 -4.10
C GLU A 162 26.58 5.28 -2.74
N ARG A 163 25.81 5.82 -1.78
CA ARG A 163 25.65 5.24 -0.45
C ARG A 163 24.89 3.91 -0.46
N TYR A 164 23.88 3.79 -1.32
CA TYR A 164 22.98 2.63 -1.35
C TYR A 164 23.25 1.67 -2.53
N ALA A 165 24.24 1.96 -3.37
CA ALA A 165 24.67 1.05 -4.43
C ALA A 165 25.02 -0.34 -3.87
N GLY A 166 24.51 -1.39 -4.51
CA GLY A 166 24.70 -2.78 -4.08
C GLY A 166 23.90 -3.20 -2.84
N THR A 167 23.03 -2.32 -2.32
CA THR A 167 22.10 -2.66 -1.23
C THR A 167 20.73 -3.05 -1.80
N PRO A 168 19.82 -3.64 -1.01
CA PRO A 168 18.43 -3.86 -1.45
C PRO A 168 17.66 -2.58 -1.81
N TYR A 169 18.25 -1.41 -1.60
CA TYR A 169 17.67 -0.09 -1.83
C TYR A 169 18.35 0.67 -2.98
N GLU A 170 19.18 -0.01 -3.78
CA GLU A 170 19.70 0.50 -5.06
C GLU A 170 18.59 0.66 -6.10
#